data_AF-A0A8H7GVY1-F1
#
_entry.id   AF-A0A8H7GVY1-F1
#
_cell.length_a   1.000
_cell.length_b   1.000
_cell.length_c   1.000
_cell.angle_alpha   90.00
_cell.angle_beta   90.00
_cell.angle_gamma   90.00
#
_symmetry.space_group_name_H-M   'P 1'
#
loop_
_entity.id
_entity.type
_entity.pdbx_description
1 polymer ?
#
loop_
_entity_poly.entity_id
_entity_poly.type
_entity_poly.pdbx_seq_one_letter_code
_entity_poly.pdbx_strand_id
1 'polypeptide(L)'
;MASGAPGGNFRSWTPTPPERGSFPLDHLGECKQQMMDYLKCMKFTENKNAPNCRALAKKYLGCRMDNQLMENSDWDLLGLVNLPGDTTTYHPNFNKKEEEKNEGKD
;
A
#
# COMPACT_ATOMS: atom_id res chain seq x y z
N MET A 1 -31.14 -44.89 11.41
CA MET A 1 -31.09 -45.08 9.94
C MET A 1 -30.84 -43.68 9.36
N ALA A 2 -29.61 -43.22 9.11
CA ALA A 2 -28.58 -43.66 8.14
C ALA A 2 -28.99 -43.46 6.66
N SER A 3 -28.10 -42.73 5.94
CA SER A 3 -27.84 -42.72 4.48
C SER A 3 -28.94 -42.18 3.54
N GLY A 4 -28.69 -41.32 2.56
CA GLY A 4 -27.45 -40.75 2.05
C GLY A 4 -27.69 -40.08 0.70
N ALA A 5 -26.83 -39.13 0.34
CA ALA A 5 -26.50 -38.78 -1.05
C ALA A 5 -25.09 -38.16 -1.07
N PRO A 6 -24.30 -38.42 -2.11
CA PRO A 6 -22.91 -38.85 -1.99
C PRO A 6 -21.91 -37.78 -2.45
N GLY A 7 -20.63 -38.05 -2.24
CA GLY A 7 -19.51 -37.15 -2.49
C GLY A 7 -19.56 -36.38 -3.81
N GLY A 8 -19.33 -35.08 -3.70
CA GLY A 8 -18.83 -34.23 -4.75
C GLY A 8 -17.64 -33.49 -4.17
N ASN A 9 -16.44 -33.87 -4.59
CA ASN A 9 -15.17 -33.33 -4.16
C ASN A 9 -15.22 -31.80 -3.98
N PHE A 10 -15.26 -31.32 -2.73
CA PHE A 10 -14.59 -30.08 -2.41
C PHE A 10 -13.10 -30.39 -2.61
N ARG A 11 -12.65 -30.41 -3.86
CA ARG A 11 -11.26 -30.07 -4.15
C ARG A 11 -11.09 -28.78 -3.36
N SER A 12 -10.31 -28.87 -2.29
CA SER A 12 -9.93 -27.76 -1.45
C SER A 12 -9.73 -26.57 -2.36
N TRP A 13 -10.71 -25.65 -2.39
CA TRP A 13 -10.51 -24.37 -3.04
C TRP A 13 -9.50 -23.70 -2.13
N THR A 14 -8.22 -23.96 -2.40
CA THR A 14 -7.13 -23.12 -1.95
C THR A 14 -7.28 -21.88 -2.81
N PRO A 15 -7.90 -20.80 -2.29
CA PRO A 15 -7.93 -19.56 -3.05
C PRO A 15 -6.48 -19.25 -3.41
N THR A 16 -6.22 -19.01 -4.68
CA THR A 16 -4.94 -18.46 -5.10
C THR A 16 -4.74 -17.20 -4.26
N PRO A 17 -3.65 -17.10 -3.48
CA PRO A 17 -3.35 -15.88 -2.77
C PRO A 17 -3.41 -14.73 -3.78
N PRO A 18 -4.05 -13.60 -3.44
CA PRO A 18 -4.11 -12.47 -4.35
C PRO A 18 -2.68 -12.12 -4.78
N GLU A 19 -2.49 -11.70 -6.02
CA GLU A 19 -1.19 -11.32 -6.60
C GLU A 19 -0.43 -10.27 -5.75
N ARG A 20 -1.15 -9.54 -4.88
CA ARG A 20 -0.61 -8.57 -3.92
C ARG A 20 -0.47 -9.08 -2.47
N GLY A 21 -0.55 -10.39 -2.28
CA GLY A 21 -0.42 -11.09 -1.00
C GLY A 21 -1.58 -10.84 -0.03
N SER A 22 -1.93 -11.85 0.77
CA SER A 22 -2.53 -11.61 2.08
C SER A 22 -1.43 -11.07 2.96
N PHE A 23 -1.15 -9.76 2.83
CA PHE A 23 -0.03 -9.11 3.48
C PHE A 23 -0.03 -9.48 4.97
N PRO A 24 1.00 -10.15 5.52
CA PRO A 24 1.20 -10.10 6.97
C PRO A 24 1.37 -8.61 7.28
N LEU A 25 0.31 -7.96 7.79
CA LEU A 25 0.27 -6.51 8.02
C LEU A 25 1.53 -6.13 8.79
N ASP A 26 2.47 -5.47 8.12
CA ASP A 26 3.75 -5.05 8.67
C ASP A 26 4.48 -6.18 9.43
N HIS A 27 5.35 -6.94 8.76
CA HIS A 27 6.17 -7.97 9.40
C HIS A 27 6.99 -7.35 10.55
N LEU A 28 6.51 -7.49 11.79
CA LEU A 28 7.04 -6.94 13.07
C LEU A 28 6.69 -5.48 13.44
N GLY A 29 5.87 -4.77 12.65
CA GLY A 29 5.37 -3.44 13.01
C GLY A 29 6.35 -2.28 12.82
N GLU A 30 7.24 -2.36 11.82
CA GLU A 30 8.27 -1.34 11.54
C GLU A 30 7.68 0.06 11.28
N CYS A 31 6.52 0.15 10.60
CA CYS A 31 5.85 1.41 10.32
C CYS A 31 4.69 1.71 11.28
N LYS A 32 4.64 1.07 12.46
CA LYS A 32 3.52 1.17 13.40
C LYS A 32 3.33 2.59 13.95
N GLN A 33 4.39 3.35 14.20
CA GLN A 33 4.26 4.71 14.73
C GLN A 33 3.54 5.63 13.73
N GLN A 34 4.01 5.63 12.48
CA GLN A 34 3.45 6.41 11.37
C GLN A 34 2.00 5.99 11.10
N MET A 35 1.71 4.68 11.14
CA MET A 35 0.34 4.16 11.04
C MET A 35 -0.55 4.74 12.15
N MET A 36 -0.11 4.67 13.40
CA MET A 36 -0.91 5.13 14.54
C MET A 36 -1.18 6.63 14.46
N ASP A 37 -0.19 7.43 14.04
CA ASP A 37 -0.38 8.88 13.89
C ASP A 37 -1.35 9.23 12.76
N TYR A 38 -1.25 8.53 11.63
CA TYR A 38 -2.23 8.66 10.55
C TYR A 38 -3.64 8.29 11.01
N LEU A 39 -3.81 7.15 11.70
CA LEU A 39 -5.12 6.70 12.19
C LEU A 39 -5.70 7.65 13.25
N LYS A 40 -4.87 8.21 14.15
CA LYS A 40 -5.29 9.24 15.10
C LYS A 40 -5.81 10.47 14.35
N CYS A 41 -5.12 10.90 13.30
CA CYS A 41 -5.55 12.04 12.48
C CYS A 41 -6.88 11.77 11.78
N MET A 42 -7.03 10.59 11.16
CA MET A 42 -8.28 10.19 10.52
C MET A 42 -9.43 10.18 11.52
N LYS A 43 -9.22 9.63 12.73
CA LYS A 43 -10.22 9.65 13.79
C LYS A 43 -10.58 11.08 14.21
N PHE A 44 -9.59 11.95 14.37
CA PHE A 44 -9.79 13.34 14.77
C PHE A 44 -10.55 14.16 13.71
N THR A 45 -10.31 13.86 12.44
CA THR A 45 -10.92 14.57 11.30
C THR A 45 -12.22 13.92 10.83
N GLU A 46 -12.77 12.96 11.59
CA GLU A 46 -13.98 12.21 11.23
C GLU A 46 -13.86 11.52 9.85
N ASN A 47 -12.67 10.98 9.56
CA ASN A 47 -12.31 10.35 8.30
C ASN A 47 -12.43 11.26 7.06
N LYS A 48 -12.37 12.59 7.24
CA LYS A 48 -12.33 13.55 6.14
C LYS A 48 -10.92 13.55 5.51
N ASN A 49 -10.85 13.88 4.22
CA ASN A 49 -9.59 13.99 3.48
C ASN A 49 -8.85 15.29 3.84
N ALA A 50 -8.38 15.40 5.08
CA ALA A 50 -7.74 16.60 5.59
C ALA A 50 -6.25 16.66 5.19
N PRO A 51 -5.70 17.84 4.84
CA PRO A 51 -4.33 17.97 4.33
C PRO A 51 -3.26 17.55 5.34
N ASN A 52 -3.52 17.73 6.64
CA ASN A 52 -2.65 17.23 7.72
C ASN A 52 -2.61 15.70 7.78
N CYS A 53 -3.74 15.01 7.55
CA CYS A 53 -3.76 13.55 7.53
C CYS A 53 -3.11 12.99 6.27
N ARG A 54 -3.21 13.69 5.13
CA ARG A 54 -2.48 13.33 3.90
C ARG A 54 -0.97 13.37 4.12
N ALA A 55 -0.46 14.32 4.90
CA ALA A 55 0.97 14.39 5.22
C ALA A 55 1.44 13.19 6.05
N LEU A 56 0.59 12.73 6.98
CA LEU A 56 0.85 11.52 7.77
C LEU A 56 0.71 10.25 6.92
N ALA A 57 -0.25 10.22 5.99
CA ALA A 57 -0.40 9.12 5.04
C ALA A 57 0.84 8.96 4.15
N LYS A 58 1.39 10.07 3.63
CA LYS A 58 2.64 10.07 2.85
C LYS A 58 3.81 9.50 3.66
N LYS A 59 3.96 9.87 4.93
CA LYS A 59 5.00 9.31 5.82
C LYS A 59 4.80 7.82 6.09
N TYR A 60 3.56 7.38 6.30
CA TYR A 60 3.25 5.97 6.54
C TYR A 60 3.54 5.11 5.31
N LEU A 61 3.06 5.52 4.13
CA LEU A 61 3.33 4.80 2.89
C LEU A 61 4.81 4.85 2.51
N GLY A 62 5.49 5.97 2.75
CA GLY A 62 6.94 6.10 2.55
C GLY A 62 7.72 5.06 3.35
N CYS A 63 7.45 4.98 4.66
CA CYS A 63 8.05 3.95 5.51
C CYS A 63 7.84 2.53 4.95
N ARG A 64 6.64 2.24 4.43
CA ARG A 64 6.37 0.91 3.88
C ARG A 64 7.15 0.63 2.60
N MET A 65 7.32 1.64 1.74
CA MET A 65 8.14 1.50 0.52
C MET A 65 9.62 1.34 0.89
N ASP A 66 10.12 2.13 1.84
CA ASP A 66 11.52 2.09 2.30
C ASP A 66 11.91 0.73 2.91
N ASN A 67 10.97 0.09 3.63
CA ASN A 67 11.17 -1.22 4.25
C ASN A 67 10.71 -2.38 3.36
N GLN A 68 10.44 -2.15 2.08
CA GLN A 68 9.99 -3.18 1.13
C GLN A 68 8.71 -3.91 1.59
N LEU A 69 7.89 -3.25 2.42
CA LEU A 69 6.56 -3.67 2.88
C LEU A 69 5.45 -3.22 1.92
N MET A 70 5.82 -2.65 0.77
CA MET A 70 4.98 -2.32 -0.36
C MET A 70 5.87 -2.03 -1.57
N GLU A 71 5.37 -2.26 -2.78
CA GLU A 71 6.01 -1.80 -4.01
C GLU A 71 6.14 -0.27 -4.03
N ASN A 72 7.26 0.24 -4.51
CA ASN A 72 7.47 1.67 -4.64
C ASN A 72 6.49 2.25 -5.68
N SER A 73 5.79 3.33 -5.32
CA SER A 73 4.77 3.96 -6.15
C SER A 73 4.97 5.47 -6.16
N ASP A 74 4.74 6.09 -7.32
CA ASP A 74 4.82 7.54 -7.44
C ASP A 74 3.75 8.25 -6.59
N TRP A 75 4.16 9.34 -5.94
CA TRP A 75 3.27 10.13 -5.10
C TRP A 75 2.10 10.74 -5.86
N ASP A 76 2.27 11.04 -7.15
CA ASP A 76 1.22 11.59 -8.01
C ASP A 76 0.10 10.56 -8.24
N LEU A 77 0.48 9.29 -8.50
CA LEU A 77 -0.47 8.17 -8.66
C LEU A 77 -1.24 7.88 -7.37
N LEU A 78 -0.60 8.08 -6.21
CA LEU A 78 -1.25 7.95 -4.90
C LEU A 78 -2.07 9.20 -4.52
N GLY A 79 -2.07 10.24 -5.34
CA GLY A 79 -2.72 11.51 -5.03
C GLY A 79 -2.12 12.18 -3.80
N LEU A 80 -0.83 11.99 -3.52
CA LEU A 80 -0.10 12.57 -2.39
C LEU A 80 0.87 13.66 -2.87
N VAL A 81 0.33 14.60 -3.63
CA VAL A 81 1.01 15.82 -4.11
C VAL A 81 0.41 17.08 -3.50
N ASN A 82 1.19 18.16 -3.50
CA ASN A 82 0.82 19.48 -2.94
C ASN A 82 0.50 19.44 -1.43
N LEU A 83 1.35 18.79 -0.63
CA LEU A 83 1.18 18.72 0.83
C LEU A 83 1.84 19.91 1.55
N PRO A 84 1.26 20.35 2.68
CA PRO A 84 1.86 21.42 3.49
C PRO A 84 3.22 20.97 4.04
N GLY A 85 4.28 21.72 3.71
CA GLY A 85 5.65 21.48 4.17
C GLY A 85 6.52 20.61 3.25
N ASP A 86 6.01 20.21 2.09
CA ASP A 86 6.82 19.54 1.07
C ASP A 86 7.46 20.58 0.15
N THR A 87 8.80 20.71 0.17
CA THR A 87 9.55 21.59 -0.73
C THR A 87 9.83 20.93 -2.08
N THR A 88 9.42 19.67 -2.26
CA THR A 88 9.56 18.96 -3.54
C THR A 88 8.60 19.58 -4.53
N THR A 89 9.17 20.43 -5.38
CA THR A 89 8.49 21.26 -6.37
C THR A 89 7.58 20.43 -7.26
N TYR A 90 6.38 20.95 -7.47
CA TYR A 90 5.48 20.60 -8.58
C TYR A 90 6.29 20.43 -9.87
N HIS A 91 6.44 19.20 -10.33
CA HIS A 91 6.83 18.90 -11.71
C HIS A 91 5.57 18.48 -12.46
N PRO A 92 4.90 19.39 -13.19
CA PRO A 92 3.99 18.94 -14.22
C PRO A 92 4.88 18.43 -15.35
N ASN A 93 5.07 17.12 -15.44
CA ASN A 93 5.53 16.54 -16.70
C ASN A 93 4.76 15.25 -16.97
N PHE A 94 3.64 15.44 -17.65
CA PHE A 94 3.10 14.42 -18.55
C PHE A 94 4.24 13.99 -19.49
N ASN A 95 4.52 12.68 -19.52
CA ASN A 95 5.61 11.97 -20.21
C ASN A 95 6.97 11.90 -19.50
N LYS A 96 7.19 10.78 -18.82
CA LYS A 96 8.39 9.98 -19.12
C LYS A 96 8.13 8.49 -18.87
N LYS A 97 7.92 7.75 -19.97
CA LYS A 97 8.40 6.37 -20.10
C LYS A 97 9.92 6.45 -20.21
N GLU A 98 10.62 5.52 -19.56
CA GLU A 98 11.95 4.94 -19.86
C GLU A 98 12.49 4.43 -18.52
N GLU A 99 12.30 3.14 -18.21
CA GLU A 99 13.28 2.10 -18.50
C GLU A 99 14.61 2.31 -17.76
N GLU A 100 14.73 1.73 -16.57
CA GLU A 100 16.00 1.15 -16.13
C GLU A 100 15.78 -0.34 -15.86
N LYS A 101 15.75 -1.09 -16.96
CA LYS A 101 16.03 -2.52 -16.96
C LYS A 101 17.39 -2.69 -17.64
N ASN A 102 18.45 -2.69 -16.86
CA ASN A 102 19.74 -3.27 -17.25
C ASN A 102 20.50 -3.72 -16.00
N GLU A 103 19.98 -4.78 -15.38
CA GLU A 103 20.83 -5.74 -14.67
C GLU A 103 21.20 -6.84 -15.67
N GLY A 104 22.49 -7.18 -15.68
CA GLY A 104 23.18 -7.79 -16.81
C GLY A 104 22.66 -9.13 -17.30
N LYS A 105 22.98 -9.40 -18.57
CA LYS A 105 23.03 -10.74 -19.12
C LYS A 105 24.16 -10.84 -20.15
N ASP A 106 25.03 -11.81 -19.86
CA ASP A 106 26.06 -12.45 -20.68
C ASP A 106 27.40 -11.70 -20.88
#